data_AF-A0A3B0Z6M0-F1
#
_entry.id   AF-A0A3B0Z6M0-F1
#
_cell.length_a   1.000
_cell.length_b   1.000
_cell.length_c   1.000
_cell.angle_alpha   90.00
_cell.angle_beta   90.00
_cell.angle_gamma   90.00
#
_symmetry.space_group_name_H-M   'P 1'
#
loop_
_entity.id
_entity.type
_entity.pdbx_description
1 polymer ?
#
loop_
_entity_poly.entity_id
_entity_poly.type
_entity_poly.pdbx_seq_one_letter_code
_entity_poly.pdbx_strand_id
1 'polypeptide(L)'
;MEVADEVENDTLLENARLLVTELESGNGEQAEQIIEQLGRMREKTLFQELGKMTRQLHESINSFAVDDRMQSLAESDIPDAKARLNHVIEMTESSANRTLTAVEVALPISEDLKNRADDLHEKWDRFRNQNMDVEEFRSMSKEIDEFLTVTTESTDQIHTGLSDIMMAQDFQDLTGQILRRVITLVQEVEENLVGLIRLSGDVDDTQKNEQSPVLKAAPEKEDIMQGVGPAVPGVDSAGAVSGQDEVDDLLSSLGF
;
A
#
# COMPACT_ATOMS: atom_id res chain seq x y z
N MET A 1 5.97 -36.39 -28.91
CA MET A 1 6.24 -35.10 -29.57
C MET A 1 7.59 -35.17 -30.27
N GLU A 2 8.62 -35.71 -29.61
CA GLU A 2 9.95 -36.04 -30.15
C GLU A 2 9.96 -36.75 -31.53
N VAL A 3 9.11 -37.76 -31.72
CA VAL A 3 9.05 -38.54 -32.98
C VAL A 3 8.50 -37.72 -34.16
N ALA A 4 7.75 -36.64 -33.92
CA ALA A 4 7.21 -35.79 -34.99
C ALA A 4 8.24 -34.75 -35.47
N ASP A 5 9.06 -34.21 -34.56
CA ASP A 5 10.12 -33.25 -34.88
C ASP A 5 11.31 -33.92 -35.61
N GLU A 6 11.62 -35.19 -35.30
CA GLU A 6 12.63 -35.96 -36.03
C GLU A 6 12.22 -36.23 -37.49
N VAL A 7 10.95 -36.53 -37.73
CA VAL A 7 10.41 -36.80 -39.07
C VAL A 7 10.30 -35.53 -39.92
N GLU A 8 10.01 -34.36 -39.31
CA GLU A 8 10.05 -33.07 -40.02
C GLU A 8 11.48 -32.64 -40.39
N ASN A 9 12.48 -32.92 -39.55
CA ASN A 9 13.89 -32.62 -39.87
C ASN A 9 14.46 -33.50 -40.99
N ASP A 10 14.12 -34.79 -41.02
CA ASP A 10 14.57 -35.70 -42.09
C ASP A 10 13.96 -35.31 -43.44
N THR A 11 12.69 -34.91 -43.47
CA THR A 11 12.02 -34.42 -44.68
C THR A 11 12.53 -33.05 -45.14
N LEU A 12 12.92 -32.17 -44.22
CA LEU A 12 13.58 -30.90 -44.57
C LEU A 12 14.93 -31.14 -45.25
N LEU A 13 15.70 -32.10 -44.73
CA LEU A 13 17.03 -32.45 -45.21
C LEU A 13 17.00 -33.18 -46.56
N GLU A 14 15.98 -34.02 -46.78
CA GLU A 14 15.71 -34.65 -48.08
C GLU A 14 15.34 -33.61 -49.15
N ASN A 15 14.42 -32.68 -48.82
CA ASN A 15 14.03 -31.60 -49.73
C ASN A 15 15.18 -30.62 -50.04
N ALA A 16 16.06 -30.34 -49.08
CA ALA A 16 17.25 -29.52 -49.30
C ALA A 16 18.25 -30.20 -50.27
N ARG A 17 18.43 -31.53 -50.15
CA ARG A 17 19.28 -32.31 -51.08
C ARG A 17 18.71 -32.37 -52.49
N LEU A 18 17.39 -32.53 -52.61
CA LEU A 18 16.67 -32.49 -53.88
C LEU A 18 16.78 -31.10 -54.55
N LEU A 19 16.63 -30.03 -53.79
CA LEU A 19 16.78 -28.65 -54.29
C LEU A 19 18.16 -28.42 -54.91
N VAL A 20 19.23 -28.85 -54.21
CA VAL A 20 20.61 -28.73 -54.70
C VAL A 20 20.79 -29.51 -55.99
N THR A 21 20.26 -30.74 -56.06
CA THR A 21 20.38 -31.61 -57.24
C THR A 21 19.65 -31.02 -58.46
N GLU A 22 18.45 -30.47 -58.29
CA GLU A 22 17.67 -29.87 -59.39
C GLU A 22 18.28 -28.55 -59.88
N LEU A 23 18.89 -27.76 -58.98
CA LEU A 23 19.65 -26.56 -59.33
C LEU A 23 20.93 -26.90 -60.12
N GLU A 24 21.66 -27.95 -59.72
CA GLU A 24 22.83 -28.45 -60.45
C GLU A 24 22.46 -29.01 -61.83
N SER A 25 21.24 -29.52 -61.98
CA SER A 25 20.70 -30.10 -63.23
C SER A 25 20.13 -29.04 -64.20
N GLY A 26 20.02 -27.77 -63.77
CA GLY A 26 19.47 -26.67 -64.56
C GLY A 26 17.94 -26.63 -64.65
N ASN A 27 17.23 -27.41 -63.83
CA ASN A 27 15.76 -27.50 -63.82
C ASN A 27 15.15 -26.43 -62.91
N GLY A 28 15.11 -25.18 -63.38
CA GLY A 28 14.60 -24.04 -62.60
C GLY A 28 13.14 -24.20 -62.12
N GLU A 29 12.25 -24.79 -62.91
CA GLU A 29 10.85 -25.01 -62.51
C GLU A 29 10.70 -25.98 -61.33
N GLN A 30 11.48 -27.07 -61.30
CA GLN A 30 11.47 -28.03 -60.19
C GLN A 30 12.07 -27.41 -58.92
N ALA A 31 13.15 -26.64 -59.06
CA ALA A 31 13.75 -25.93 -57.94
C ALA A 31 12.78 -24.91 -57.30
N GLU A 32 12.02 -24.18 -58.13
CA GLU A 32 10.99 -23.23 -57.65
C GLU A 32 9.88 -23.96 -56.85
N GLN A 33 9.44 -25.13 -57.30
CA GLN A 33 8.45 -25.95 -56.59
C GLN A 33 8.95 -26.45 -55.23
N ILE A 34 10.22 -26.85 -55.14
CA ILE A 34 10.83 -27.29 -53.88
C ILE A 34 11.00 -26.11 -52.91
N ILE A 35 11.36 -24.92 -53.40
CA ILE A 35 11.41 -23.69 -52.60
C ILE A 35 10.02 -23.35 -52.05
N GLU A 36 8.97 -23.46 -52.86
CA GLU A 36 7.60 -23.21 -52.42
C GLU A 36 7.16 -24.21 -51.36
N GLN A 37 7.52 -25.50 -51.50
CA GLN A 37 7.27 -26.52 -50.47
C GLN A 37 8.02 -26.23 -49.15
N LEU A 38 9.28 -25.85 -49.21
CA LEU A 38 10.07 -25.44 -48.04
C LEU A 38 9.47 -24.18 -47.37
N GLY A 39 9.01 -23.22 -48.17
CA GLY A 39 8.32 -22.03 -47.69
C GLY A 39 7.02 -22.36 -46.95
N ARG A 40 6.19 -23.24 -47.52
CA ARG A 40 4.95 -23.72 -46.88
C ARG A 40 5.21 -24.50 -45.60
N MET A 41 6.25 -25.32 -45.55
CA MET A 41 6.65 -26.01 -44.32
C MET A 41 7.05 -24.99 -43.24
N ARG A 42 7.90 -24.01 -43.58
CA ARG A 42 8.32 -22.97 -42.63
C ARG A 42 7.15 -22.13 -42.12
N GLU A 43 6.23 -21.73 -43.00
CA GLU A 43 5.02 -21.00 -42.60
C GLU A 43 4.14 -21.85 -41.68
N LYS A 44 3.97 -23.13 -41.97
CA LYS A 44 3.21 -24.05 -41.11
C LYS A 44 3.84 -24.18 -39.73
N THR A 45 5.16 -24.34 -39.64
CA THR A 45 5.88 -24.40 -38.35
C THR A 45 5.74 -23.09 -37.57
N LEU A 46 5.91 -21.93 -38.23
CA LEU A 46 5.71 -20.62 -37.58
C LEU A 46 4.27 -20.43 -37.09
N PHE A 47 3.28 -20.87 -37.86
CA PHE A 47 1.88 -20.77 -37.47
C PHE A 47 1.54 -21.71 -36.30
N GLN A 48 2.16 -22.90 -36.27
CA GLN A 48 2.06 -23.84 -35.15
C GLN A 48 2.70 -23.27 -33.88
N GLU A 49 3.90 -22.69 -33.98
CA GLU A 49 4.57 -22.05 -32.84
C GLU A 49 3.79 -20.83 -32.34
N LEU A 50 3.28 -19.98 -33.24
CA LEU A 50 2.42 -18.87 -32.87
C LEU A 50 1.12 -19.37 -32.18
N GLY A 51 0.56 -20.47 -32.67
CA GLY A 51 -0.59 -21.13 -32.06
C GLY A 51 -0.29 -21.69 -30.67
N LYS A 52 0.88 -22.31 -30.47
CA LYS A 52 1.36 -22.79 -29.17
C LYS A 52 1.53 -21.62 -28.20
N MET A 53 2.23 -20.55 -28.58
CA MET A 53 2.43 -19.36 -27.74
C MET A 53 1.10 -18.70 -27.37
N THR A 54 0.18 -18.57 -28.33
CA THR A 54 -1.15 -17.97 -28.07
C THR A 54 -1.96 -18.83 -27.10
N ARG A 55 -1.88 -20.16 -27.24
CA ARG A 55 -2.58 -21.09 -26.36
C ARG A 55 -1.96 -21.13 -24.96
N GLN A 56 -0.63 -21.10 -24.85
CA GLN A 56 0.06 -21.01 -23.58
C GLN A 56 -0.27 -19.69 -22.87
N LEU A 57 -0.21 -18.56 -23.56
CA LEU A 57 -0.64 -17.27 -23.01
C LEU A 57 -2.09 -17.32 -22.53
N HIS A 58 -2.99 -17.90 -23.33
CA HIS A 58 -4.38 -18.08 -22.94
C HIS A 58 -4.51 -19.00 -21.72
N GLU A 59 -3.79 -20.12 -21.65
CA GLU A 59 -3.81 -21.03 -20.51
C GLU A 59 -3.24 -20.36 -19.25
N SER A 60 -2.16 -19.57 -19.34
CA SER A 60 -1.59 -18.79 -18.24
C SER A 60 -2.54 -17.69 -17.75
N ILE A 61 -3.21 -16.97 -18.66
CA ILE A 61 -4.22 -15.97 -18.28
C ILE A 61 -5.43 -16.64 -17.63
N ASN A 62 -5.86 -17.78 -18.17
CA ASN A 62 -7.03 -18.48 -17.65
C ASN A 62 -6.73 -19.15 -16.30
N SER A 63 -5.53 -19.69 -16.09
CA SER A 63 -5.10 -20.19 -14.78
C SER A 63 -5.01 -19.07 -13.75
N PHE A 64 -4.56 -17.88 -14.16
CA PHE A 64 -4.51 -16.70 -13.30
C PHE A 64 -5.91 -16.16 -12.95
N ALA A 65 -6.82 -16.13 -13.92
CA ALA A 65 -8.21 -15.71 -13.71
C ALA A 65 -9.03 -16.69 -12.84
N VAL A 66 -8.58 -17.94 -12.73
CA VAL A 66 -9.20 -19.00 -11.91
C VAL A 66 -8.51 -19.15 -10.55
N ASP A 67 -7.45 -18.38 -10.28
CA ASP A 67 -6.83 -18.38 -8.96
C ASP A 67 -7.77 -17.70 -7.96
N ASP A 68 -8.33 -18.49 -7.04
CA ASP A 68 -9.22 -18.04 -5.96
C ASP A 68 -8.60 -16.87 -5.18
N ARG A 69 -7.26 -16.80 -5.06
CA ARG A 69 -6.58 -15.69 -4.39
C ARG A 69 -6.64 -14.41 -5.20
N MET A 70 -6.56 -14.49 -6.52
CA MET A 70 -6.67 -13.32 -7.39
C MET A 70 -8.08 -12.78 -7.45
N GLN A 71 -9.07 -13.68 -7.43
CA GLN A 71 -10.47 -13.29 -7.29
C GLN A 71 -10.72 -12.60 -5.93
N SER A 72 -10.19 -13.13 -4.82
CA SER A 72 -10.33 -12.49 -3.50
C SER A 72 -9.67 -11.11 -3.44
N LEU A 73 -8.48 -10.98 -4.04
CA LEU A 73 -7.74 -9.73 -4.15
C LEU A 73 -8.55 -8.65 -4.90
N ALA A 74 -9.15 -9.02 -6.03
CA ALA A 74 -9.92 -8.11 -6.86
C ALA A 74 -11.30 -7.75 -6.28
N GLU A 75 -12.02 -8.73 -5.73
CA GLU A 75 -13.40 -8.55 -5.26
C GLU A 75 -13.49 -7.94 -3.85
N SER A 76 -12.51 -8.22 -2.97
CA SER A 76 -12.59 -7.84 -1.56
C SER A 76 -11.39 -7.02 -1.09
N ASP A 77 -10.16 -7.53 -1.23
CA ASP A 77 -9.00 -6.93 -0.54
C ASP A 77 -8.62 -5.55 -1.10
N ILE A 78 -8.64 -5.36 -2.43
CA ILE A 78 -8.36 -4.07 -3.07
C ILE A 78 -9.45 -3.03 -2.75
N PRO A 79 -10.76 -3.32 -2.89
CA PRO A 79 -11.82 -2.43 -2.42
C PRO A 79 -11.72 -2.05 -0.94
N ASP A 80 -11.42 -3.01 -0.06
CA ASP A 80 -11.21 -2.79 1.38
C ASP A 80 -10.00 -1.87 1.64
N ALA A 81 -8.87 -2.15 1.00
CA ALA A 81 -7.68 -1.30 1.10
C ALA A 81 -7.96 0.15 0.65
N LYS A 82 -8.72 0.33 -0.43
CA LYS A 82 -9.14 1.67 -0.87
C LYS A 82 -10.01 2.37 0.18
N ALA A 83 -10.98 1.66 0.77
CA ALA A 83 -11.83 2.22 1.82
C ALA A 83 -10.99 2.65 3.04
N ARG A 84 -10.05 1.79 3.45
CA ARG A 84 -9.12 2.09 4.56
C ARG A 84 -8.18 3.26 4.26
N LEU A 85 -7.66 3.37 3.04
CA LEU A 85 -6.85 4.54 2.64
C LEU A 85 -7.66 5.84 2.68
N ASN A 86 -8.92 5.82 2.24
CA ASN A 86 -9.79 6.99 2.37
C ASN A 86 -10.01 7.37 3.84
N HIS A 87 -10.19 6.37 4.71
CA HIS A 87 -10.31 6.62 6.15
C HIS A 87 -9.02 7.22 6.74
N VAL A 88 -7.84 6.77 6.29
CA VAL A 88 -6.56 7.39 6.68
C VAL A 88 -6.49 8.86 6.27
N ILE A 89 -6.96 9.19 5.07
CA ILE A 89 -7.01 10.58 4.58
C ILE A 89 -7.90 11.43 5.49
N GLU A 90 -9.11 10.97 5.77
CA GLU A 90 -10.07 11.67 6.64
C GLU A 90 -9.53 11.86 8.06
N MET A 91 -8.93 10.82 8.65
CA MET A 91 -8.30 10.89 9.96
C MET A 91 -7.14 11.88 9.99
N THR A 92 -6.33 11.92 8.92
CA THR A 92 -5.21 12.85 8.80
C THR A 92 -5.69 14.30 8.69
N GLU A 93 -6.72 14.54 7.87
CA GLU A 93 -7.32 15.87 7.69
C GLU A 93 -7.95 16.38 8.99
N SER A 94 -8.75 15.55 9.67
CA SER A 94 -9.37 15.87 10.95
C SER A 94 -8.32 16.22 12.02
N SER A 95 -7.26 15.42 12.10
CA SER A 95 -6.18 15.62 13.07
C SER A 95 -5.36 16.88 12.80
N ALA A 96 -5.07 17.17 11.53
CA ALA A 96 -4.43 18.41 11.12
C ALA A 96 -5.29 19.63 11.46
N ASN A 97 -6.60 19.58 11.18
CA ASN A 97 -7.53 20.66 11.51
C ASN A 97 -7.66 20.89 13.02
N ARG A 98 -7.71 19.82 13.83
CA ARG A 98 -7.71 19.94 15.30
C ARG A 98 -6.42 20.59 15.82
N THR A 99 -5.28 20.16 15.29
CA THR A 99 -3.97 20.73 15.64
C THR A 99 -3.90 22.22 15.29
N LEU A 100 -4.32 22.58 14.08
CA LEU A 100 -4.31 23.96 13.60
C LEU A 100 -5.23 24.85 14.46
N THR A 101 -6.46 24.40 14.74
CA THR A 101 -7.39 25.12 15.61
C THR A 101 -6.80 25.39 16.99
N ALA A 102 -6.15 24.39 17.61
CA ALA A 102 -5.53 24.56 18.92
C ALA A 102 -4.37 25.57 18.90
N VAL A 103 -3.56 25.56 17.83
CA VAL A 103 -2.48 26.53 17.63
C VAL A 103 -3.03 27.94 17.37
N GLU A 104 -4.10 28.08 16.59
CA GLU A 104 -4.77 29.36 16.31
C GLU A 104 -5.29 30.04 17.58
N VAL A 105 -5.71 29.24 18.59
CA VAL A 105 -6.12 29.77 19.90
C VAL A 105 -4.91 30.09 20.79
N ALA A 106 -3.91 29.21 20.85
CA ALA A 106 -2.79 29.36 21.76
C ALA A 106 -1.83 30.50 21.39
N LEU A 107 -1.60 30.75 20.09
CA LEU A 107 -0.65 31.77 19.63
C LEU A 107 -1.02 33.21 20.07
N PRO A 108 -2.25 33.69 19.83
CA PRO A 108 -2.65 35.04 20.27
C PRO A 108 -2.56 35.21 21.78
N ILE A 109 -2.92 34.18 22.56
CA ILE A 109 -2.82 34.20 24.03
C ILE A 109 -1.36 34.36 24.46
N SER A 110 -0.46 33.57 23.86
CA SER A 110 0.97 33.67 24.14
C SER A 110 1.54 35.04 23.75
N GLU A 111 1.06 35.66 22.68
CA GLU A 111 1.48 36.99 22.24
C GLU A 111 0.98 38.09 23.20
N ASP A 112 -0.29 38.02 23.64
CA ASP A 112 -0.84 38.95 24.64
C ASP A 112 -0.09 38.88 25.97
N LEU A 113 0.17 37.66 26.48
CA LEU A 113 0.96 37.47 27.70
C LEU A 113 2.35 38.07 27.58
N LYS A 114 3.03 37.87 26.44
CA LYS A 114 4.35 38.46 26.19
C LYS A 114 4.29 39.97 26.21
N ASN A 115 3.34 40.58 25.48
CA ASN A 115 3.21 42.03 25.40
C ASN A 115 2.95 42.66 26.77
N ARG A 116 2.07 42.05 27.59
CA ARG A 116 1.80 42.49 28.97
C ARG A 116 3.03 42.35 29.87
N ALA A 117 3.77 41.25 29.73
CA ALA A 117 4.99 41.03 30.49
C ALA A 117 6.07 42.06 30.14
N ASP A 118 6.24 42.38 28.86
CA ASP A 118 7.20 43.39 28.37
C ASP A 118 6.83 44.80 28.90
N ASP A 119 5.55 45.19 28.86
CA ASP A 119 5.07 46.47 29.40
C ASP A 119 5.27 46.57 30.93
N LEU A 120 4.93 45.51 31.67
CA LEU A 120 5.18 45.44 33.11
C LEU A 120 6.68 45.47 33.44
N HIS A 121 7.52 44.86 32.61
CA HIS A 121 8.98 44.89 32.78
C HIS A 121 9.54 46.30 32.60
N GLU A 122 9.09 47.04 31.58
CA GLU A 122 9.50 48.43 31.37
C GLU A 122 9.08 49.34 32.54
N LYS A 123 7.85 49.17 33.03
CA LYS A 123 7.35 49.90 34.22
C LYS A 123 8.14 49.54 35.47
N TRP A 124 8.44 48.27 35.68
CA TRP A 124 9.28 47.81 36.78
C TRP A 124 10.69 48.42 36.73
N ASP A 125 11.28 48.54 35.55
CA ASP A 125 12.57 49.19 35.35
C ASP A 125 12.55 50.69 35.65
N ARG A 126 11.48 51.40 35.25
CA ARG A 126 11.28 52.80 35.65
C ARG A 126 11.18 52.95 37.16
N PHE A 127 10.46 52.06 37.84
CA PHE A 127 10.35 52.03 39.30
C PHE A 127 11.72 51.82 39.96
N ARG A 128 12.50 50.82 39.51
CA ARG A 128 13.84 50.52 40.03
C ARG A 128 14.81 51.69 39.88
N ASN A 129 14.67 52.46 38.81
CA ASN A 129 15.48 53.65 38.52
C ASN A 129 14.98 54.93 39.20
N GLN A 130 14.00 54.84 40.11
CA GLN A 130 13.39 55.98 40.80
C GLN A 130 12.74 57.02 39.87
N ASN A 131 12.37 56.59 38.66
CA ASN A 131 11.77 57.41 37.60
C ASN A 131 10.24 57.20 37.50
N MET A 132 9.60 56.96 38.65
CA MET A 132 8.16 56.65 38.75
C MET A 132 7.56 57.34 39.97
N ASP A 133 6.36 57.90 39.82
CA ASP A 133 5.63 58.49 40.93
C ASP A 133 4.69 57.49 41.66
N VAL A 134 4.04 57.96 42.73
CA VAL A 134 3.17 57.10 43.56
C VAL A 134 1.87 56.72 42.85
N GLU A 135 1.37 57.54 41.93
CA GLU A 135 0.14 57.27 41.18
C GLU A 135 0.40 56.23 40.08
N GLU A 136 1.50 56.37 39.33
CA GLU A 136 2.00 55.39 38.37
C GLU A 136 2.27 54.04 39.05
N PHE A 137 2.90 54.03 40.24
CA PHE A 137 3.15 52.79 40.99
C PHE A 137 1.85 52.08 41.43
N ARG A 138 0.82 52.84 41.83
CA ARG A 138 -0.49 52.26 42.16
C ARG A 138 -1.17 51.65 40.94
N SER A 139 -1.06 52.29 39.77
CA SER A 139 -1.55 51.73 38.50
C SER A 139 -0.83 50.43 38.17
N MET A 140 0.50 50.44 38.19
CA MET A 140 1.33 49.26 37.91
C MET A 140 1.00 48.10 38.88
N SER A 141 0.79 48.38 40.17
CA SER A 141 0.43 47.35 41.14
C SER A 141 -0.91 46.68 40.81
N LYS A 142 -1.89 47.43 40.29
CA LYS A 142 -3.17 46.89 39.82
C LYS A 142 -3.00 46.08 38.52
N GLU A 143 -2.17 46.56 37.60
CA GLU A 143 -1.87 45.85 36.35
C GLU A 143 -1.13 44.53 36.62
N ILE A 144 -0.26 44.47 37.64
CA ILE A 144 0.38 43.23 38.08
C ILE A 144 -0.67 42.23 38.58
N ASP A 145 -1.62 42.67 39.42
CA ASP A 145 -2.69 41.81 39.94
C ASP A 145 -3.58 41.24 38.81
N GLU A 146 -3.94 42.10 37.85
CA GLU A 146 -4.66 41.69 36.64
C GLU A 146 -3.83 40.72 35.78
N PHE A 147 -2.55 41.02 35.56
CA PHE A 147 -1.66 40.17 34.79
C PHE A 147 -1.48 38.78 35.43
N LEU A 148 -1.33 38.69 36.75
CA LEU A 148 -1.24 37.40 37.45
C LEU A 148 -2.53 36.56 37.28
N THR A 149 -3.68 37.22 37.30
CA THR A 149 -4.99 36.57 37.06
C THR A 149 -5.08 36.07 35.62
N VAL A 150 -4.84 36.95 34.64
CA VAL A 150 -4.88 36.62 33.21
C VAL A 150 -3.86 35.54 32.85
N THR A 151 -2.66 35.57 33.45
CA THR A 151 -1.61 34.56 33.21
C THR A 151 -2.07 33.17 33.60
N THR A 152 -2.78 33.04 34.72
CA THR A 152 -3.28 31.73 35.18
C THR A 152 -4.32 31.18 34.20
N GLU A 153 -5.31 32.00 33.84
CA GLU A 153 -6.37 31.60 32.88
C GLU A 153 -5.81 31.29 31.49
N SER A 154 -4.89 32.12 31.01
CA SER A 154 -4.23 31.97 29.71
C SER A 154 -3.36 30.71 29.65
N THR A 155 -2.67 30.39 30.74
CA THR A 155 -1.85 29.18 30.83
C THR A 155 -2.74 27.92 30.79
N ASP A 156 -3.88 27.94 31.46
CA ASP A 156 -4.84 26.83 31.41
C ASP A 156 -5.41 26.62 30.00
N GLN A 157 -5.69 27.70 29.28
CA GLN A 157 -6.14 27.64 27.88
C GLN A 157 -5.05 27.09 26.95
N ILE A 158 -3.81 27.56 27.09
CA ILE A 158 -2.67 27.02 26.33
C ILE A 158 -2.45 25.55 26.64
N HIS A 159 -2.51 25.14 27.92
CA HIS A 159 -2.36 23.75 28.33
C HIS A 159 -3.46 22.87 27.73
N THR A 160 -4.70 23.36 27.71
CA THR A 160 -5.83 22.67 27.07
C THR A 160 -5.58 22.49 25.57
N GLY A 161 -5.16 23.56 24.87
CA GLY A 161 -4.82 23.48 23.45
C GLY A 161 -3.67 22.50 23.16
N LEU A 162 -2.61 22.49 23.99
CA LEU A 162 -1.52 21.52 23.86
C LEU A 162 -2.01 20.08 24.11
N SER A 163 -2.95 19.88 25.04
CA SER A 163 -3.57 18.58 25.30
C SER A 163 -4.41 18.12 24.10
N ASP A 164 -5.17 19.02 23.48
CA ASP A 164 -5.93 18.73 22.27
C ASP A 164 -5.02 18.37 21.09
N ILE A 165 -3.86 19.02 20.96
CA ILE A 165 -2.84 18.66 19.96
C ILE A 165 -2.32 17.23 20.21
N MET A 166 -2.02 16.88 21.47
CA MET A 166 -1.56 15.53 21.79
C MET A 166 -2.63 14.48 21.47
N MET A 167 -3.88 14.70 21.86
CA MET A 167 -4.98 13.78 21.53
C MET A 167 -5.25 13.71 20.02
N ALA A 168 -5.06 14.81 19.30
CA ALA A 168 -5.18 14.82 17.86
C ALA A 168 -4.05 14.05 17.16
N GLN A 169 -3.01 13.58 17.87
CA GLN A 169 -1.94 12.76 17.29
C GLN A 169 -2.16 11.25 17.43
N ASP A 170 -3.15 10.81 18.20
CA ASP A 170 -3.44 9.38 18.45
C ASP A 170 -3.79 8.60 17.18
N PHE A 171 -4.16 9.28 16.09
CA PHE A 171 -4.40 8.67 14.76
C PHE A 171 -3.13 8.08 14.12
N GLN A 172 -1.94 8.47 14.55
CA GLN A 172 -0.69 8.09 13.90
C GLN A 172 -0.44 6.57 13.96
N ASP A 173 -0.80 5.91 15.07
CA ASP A 173 -0.63 4.46 15.19
C ASP A 173 -1.59 3.72 14.25
N LEU A 174 -2.88 4.10 14.28
CA LEU A 174 -3.91 3.48 13.45
C LEU A 174 -3.62 3.67 11.95
N THR A 175 -3.26 4.88 11.54
CA THR A 175 -2.89 5.16 10.14
C THR A 175 -1.64 4.41 9.72
N GLY A 176 -0.66 4.26 10.61
CA GLY A 176 0.52 3.44 10.39
C GLY A 176 0.20 1.95 10.19
N GLN A 177 -0.71 1.39 10.98
CA GLN A 177 -1.17 0.01 10.83
C GLN A 177 -1.89 -0.21 9.49
N ILE A 178 -2.81 0.70 9.13
CA ILE A 178 -3.53 0.64 7.86
C ILE A 178 -2.55 0.69 6.68
N LEU A 179 -1.61 1.64 6.70
CA LEU A 179 -0.62 1.79 5.63
C LEU A 179 0.24 0.53 5.47
N ARG A 180 0.69 -0.09 6.56
CA ARG A 180 1.43 -1.36 6.49
C ARG A 180 0.61 -2.45 5.81
N ARG A 181 -0.67 -2.57 6.17
CA ARG A 181 -1.55 -3.58 5.56
C ARG A 181 -1.76 -3.35 4.07
N VAL A 182 -1.93 -2.09 3.66
CA VAL A 182 -2.03 -1.71 2.25
C VAL A 182 -0.71 -1.99 1.51
N ILE A 183 0.45 -1.72 2.11
CA ILE A 183 1.76 -2.01 1.51
C ILE A 183 1.92 -3.52 1.29
N THR A 184 1.57 -4.34 2.28
CA THR A 184 1.61 -5.80 2.14
C THR A 184 0.69 -6.28 1.02
N LEU A 185 -0.52 -5.73 0.91
CA LEU A 185 -1.44 -6.05 -0.17
C LEU A 185 -0.84 -5.70 -1.55
N VAL A 186 -0.23 -4.52 -1.68
CA VAL A 186 0.41 -4.10 -2.94
C VAL A 186 1.57 -5.02 -3.31
N GLN A 187 2.39 -5.42 -2.34
CA GLN A 187 3.48 -6.38 -2.54
C GLN A 187 2.95 -7.73 -3.04
N GLU A 188 1.85 -8.21 -2.46
CA GLU A 188 1.23 -9.46 -2.90
C GLU A 188 0.68 -9.37 -4.33
N VAL A 189 0.04 -8.26 -4.70
CA VAL A 189 -0.40 -8.03 -6.09
C VAL A 189 0.80 -7.98 -7.04
N GLU A 190 1.90 -7.32 -6.66
CA GLU A 190 3.13 -7.28 -7.46
C GLU A 190 3.74 -8.67 -7.67
N GLU A 191 3.87 -9.46 -6.61
CA GLU A 191 4.41 -10.82 -6.67
C GLU A 191 3.58 -11.72 -7.60
N ASN A 192 2.26 -11.64 -7.52
CA ASN A 192 1.35 -12.41 -8.38
C ASN A 192 1.46 -11.99 -9.85
N LEU A 193 1.58 -10.68 -10.14
CA LEU A 193 1.78 -10.19 -11.51
C LEU A 193 3.15 -10.58 -12.09
N VAL A 194 4.21 -10.56 -11.28
CA VAL A 194 5.53 -11.07 -11.68
C VAL A 194 5.47 -12.57 -11.94
N GLY A 195 4.72 -13.33 -11.13
CA GLY A 195 4.44 -14.75 -11.36
C GLY A 195 3.81 -15.01 -12.74
N LEU A 196 2.77 -14.25 -13.10
CA LEU A 196 2.13 -14.33 -14.42
C LEU A 196 3.13 -14.07 -15.56
N ILE A 197 3.96 -13.02 -15.44
CA ILE A 197 4.95 -12.68 -16.46
C ILE A 197 5.99 -13.80 -16.61
N ARG A 198 6.41 -14.44 -15.51
CA ARG A 198 7.33 -15.59 -15.57
C ARG A 198 6.71 -16.81 -16.27
N LEU A 199 5.46 -17.13 -15.96
CA LEU A 199 4.70 -18.20 -16.63
C LEU A 199 4.54 -17.96 -18.14
N SER A 200 4.37 -16.70 -18.54
CA SER A 200 4.24 -16.29 -19.94
C SER A 200 5.59 -16.13 -20.67
N GLY A 201 6.66 -15.87 -19.92
CA GLY A 201 8.01 -15.61 -20.43
C GLY A 201 8.90 -16.85 -20.57
N ASP A 202 8.47 -18.02 -20.12
CA ASP A 202 9.18 -19.30 -20.28
C ASP A 202 9.03 -19.86 -21.71
N VAL A 203 9.36 -19.04 -22.69
CA VAL A 203 9.26 -19.33 -24.13
C VAL A 203 10.54 -20.01 -24.65
N ASP A 204 11.57 -20.23 -23.81
CA ASP A 204 12.88 -20.68 -24.29
C ASP A 204 13.57 -21.80 -23.49
N ASP A 205 13.01 -22.35 -22.40
CA ASP A 205 13.71 -23.36 -21.57
C ASP A 205 13.08 -24.77 -21.62
N THR A 206 12.66 -25.21 -22.81
CA THR A 206 12.22 -26.62 -23.04
C THR A 206 13.37 -27.65 -23.02
N GLN A 207 14.55 -27.30 -22.48
CA GLN A 207 15.57 -28.28 -22.11
C GLN A 207 16.22 -27.97 -20.77
N LYS A 208 15.45 -28.04 -19.67
CA LYS A 208 15.98 -28.57 -18.39
C LYS A 208 14.89 -28.94 -17.39
N ASN A 209 15.02 -30.17 -16.93
CA ASN A 209 14.41 -30.77 -15.74
C ASN A 209 12.92 -31.08 -15.75
N GLU A 210 12.66 -32.37 -15.95
CA GLU A 210 11.72 -33.11 -15.11
C GLU A 210 11.99 -32.85 -13.63
N GLN A 211 11.37 -31.80 -13.11
CA GLN A 211 11.05 -31.65 -11.70
C GLN A 211 9.83 -30.76 -11.65
N SER A 212 8.65 -31.36 -11.84
CA SER A 212 7.42 -30.78 -11.32
C SER A 212 7.67 -30.41 -9.86
N PRO A 213 7.60 -29.14 -9.44
CA PRO A 213 7.29 -28.88 -8.06
C PRO A 213 5.81 -29.23 -7.94
N VAL A 214 5.53 -30.47 -7.54
CA VAL A 214 4.30 -30.74 -6.79
C VAL A 214 4.32 -29.70 -5.69
N LEU A 215 3.42 -28.72 -5.79
CA LEU A 215 3.08 -27.82 -4.69
C LEU A 215 2.77 -28.73 -3.51
N LYS A 216 3.79 -28.94 -2.67
CA LYS A 216 3.59 -29.54 -1.36
C LYS A 216 2.63 -28.59 -0.67
N ALA A 217 1.41 -29.05 -0.45
CA ALA A 217 0.51 -28.48 0.53
C ALA A 217 1.38 -28.16 1.76
N ALA A 218 1.52 -26.85 2.03
CA ALA A 218 2.17 -26.41 3.24
C ALA A 218 1.40 -27.07 4.41
N PRO A 219 2.09 -27.51 5.48
CA PRO A 219 1.38 -27.96 6.67
C PRO A 219 0.47 -26.82 7.11
N GLU A 220 -0.77 -27.16 7.45
CA GLU A 220 -1.74 -26.26 8.08
C GLU A 220 -1.00 -25.47 9.17
N LYS A 221 -0.68 -24.21 8.87
CA LYS A 221 -0.34 -23.26 9.92
C LYS A 221 -1.67 -22.98 10.58
N GLU A 222 -1.81 -23.41 11.83
CA GLU A 222 -2.88 -22.95 12.70
C GLU A 222 -3.11 -21.46 12.45
N ASP A 223 -4.37 -21.14 12.23
CA ASP A 223 -4.90 -19.84 11.86
C ASP A 223 -4.66 -18.83 13.00
N ILE A 224 -3.44 -18.29 13.07
CA ILE A 224 -3.08 -17.20 13.99
C ILE A 224 -3.51 -15.82 13.42
N MET A 225 -4.24 -15.81 12.29
CA MET A 225 -4.67 -14.60 11.58
C MET A 225 -6.13 -14.20 11.86
N GLN A 226 -6.84 -14.90 12.75
CA GLN A 226 -8.09 -14.40 13.35
C GLN A 226 -7.82 -13.43 14.51
N GLY A 227 -6.99 -12.42 14.27
CA GLY A 227 -6.97 -11.22 15.09
C GLY A 227 -8.04 -10.28 14.56
N VAL A 228 -9.23 -10.29 15.18
CA VAL A 228 -10.24 -9.24 14.98
C VAL A 228 -9.57 -7.92 15.36
N GLY A 229 -9.20 -7.13 14.36
CA GLY A 229 -8.77 -5.75 14.57
C GLY A 229 -9.89 -4.95 15.21
N PRO A 230 -9.59 -3.80 15.86
CA PRO A 230 -10.62 -2.96 16.45
C PRO A 230 -11.64 -2.60 15.38
N ALA A 231 -12.89 -2.89 15.69
CA ALA A 231 -13.99 -2.78 14.74
C ALA A 231 -14.19 -1.34 14.28
N VAL A 232 -14.41 -1.18 12.97
CA VAL A 232 -14.77 0.13 12.42
C VAL A 232 -16.29 0.29 12.58
N PRO A 233 -16.78 1.31 13.31
CA PRO A 233 -18.21 1.52 13.48
C PRO A 233 -18.90 1.66 12.12
N GLY A 234 -19.84 0.77 11.83
CA GLY A 234 -20.66 0.80 10.61
C GLY A 234 -20.21 -0.12 9.47
N VAL A 235 -19.08 -0.83 9.60
CA VAL A 235 -18.63 -1.82 8.59
C VAL A 235 -18.74 -3.25 9.12
N ASP A 236 -18.45 -3.49 10.40
CA ASP A 236 -18.45 -4.82 11.01
C ASP A 236 -19.77 -5.11 11.74
N SER A 237 -20.73 -5.72 11.04
CA SER A 237 -22.01 -6.16 11.62
C SER A 237 -22.06 -7.67 11.84
N ALA A 238 -21.09 -8.23 12.56
CA ALA A 238 -21.20 -9.55 13.22
C ALA A 238 -19.95 -9.84 14.07
N GLY A 239 -19.98 -9.50 15.37
CA GLY A 239 -19.02 -10.04 16.35
C GLY A 239 -17.94 -9.07 16.86
N ALA A 240 -18.02 -7.79 16.52
CA ALA A 240 -17.19 -6.75 17.07
C ALA A 240 -17.59 -6.40 18.52
N VAL A 241 -16.82 -6.87 19.49
CA VAL A 241 -16.92 -6.45 20.90
C VAL A 241 -16.41 -5.02 21.00
N SER A 242 -17.32 -4.05 21.08
CA SER A 242 -16.99 -2.63 21.21
C SER A 242 -17.34 -2.12 22.60
N GLY A 243 -16.39 -2.24 23.53
CA GLY A 243 -16.51 -1.58 24.83
C GLY A 243 -15.50 -2.10 25.84
N GLN A 244 -14.75 -1.18 26.45
CA GLN A 244 -13.90 -1.44 27.62
C GLN A 244 -14.71 -2.08 28.77
N ASP A 245 -16.02 -1.82 28.82
CA ASP A 245 -16.95 -2.33 29.84
C ASP A 245 -17.16 -3.86 29.77
N GLU A 246 -17.17 -4.46 28.57
CA GLU A 246 -17.34 -5.93 28.42
C GLU A 246 -16.04 -6.70 28.70
N VAL A 247 -14.89 -6.03 28.63
CA VAL A 247 -13.59 -6.61 29.03
C VAL A 247 -13.52 -6.75 30.55
N ASP A 248 -14.05 -5.77 31.29
CA ASP A 248 -14.17 -5.85 32.76
C ASP A 248 -15.22 -6.89 33.21
N ASP A 249 -16.29 -7.08 32.43
CA ASP A 249 -17.27 -8.16 32.68
C ASP A 249 -16.68 -9.56 32.42
N LEU A 250 -15.81 -9.70 31.41
CA LEU A 250 -15.10 -10.96 31.17
C LEU A 250 -14.05 -11.24 32.25
N LEU A 251 -13.34 -10.22 32.73
CA LEU A 251 -12.35 -10.36 33.81
C LEU A 251 -13.01 -10.70 35.16
N SER A 252 -14.18 -10.13 35.45
CA SER A 252 -14.95 -10.46 36.65
C SER A 252 -15.57 -11.88 36.59
N SER A 253 -15.90 -12.38 35.40
CA SER A 253 -16.40 -13.75 35.21
C SER A 253 -15.33 -14.86 35.38
N LEU A 254 -14.05 -14.51 35.19
CA LEU A 254 -12.90 -15.42 35.31
C LEU A 254 -12.24 -15.44 36.70
N GLY A 255 -12.74 -14.64 37.65
CA GLY A 255 -12.45 -14.80 39.08
C GLY A 255 -11.06 -14.34 39.51
N PHE A 256 -10.73 -13.07 39.25
CA PHE A 256 -9.77 -12.30 40.05
C PHE A 256 -10.46 -11.19 40.82
#